data_AF-A0A1Y2V2R5-F1
#
_entry.id   AF-A0A1Y2V2R5-F1
#
_cell.length_a   1.000
_cell.length_b   1.000
_cell.length_c   1.000
_cell.angle_alpha   90.00
_cell.angle_beta   90.00
_cell.angle_gamma   90.00
#
_symmetry.space_group_name_H-M   'P 1'
#
loop_
_entity.id
_entity.type
_entity.pdbx_description
1 polymer ?
#
loop_
_entity_poly.entity_id
_entity_poly.type
_entity_poly.pdbx_seq_one_letter_code
_entity_poly.pdbx_strand_id
1 'polypeptide(L)'
;MAGVPPGRPLVPELDFSSQPYGNLSKRFDEDISHARSIIKEKLPVLSQLNALLSLTLGTNLTLFIDARSPDSPAKLLGSHPDDGAEPDCQLALRPETIIQFYQGHLDPRYGLFKDEFLHDTAMSKKSIPLAIKFSDLLTPQGPPSLPKVPSTFERLPVPTEDIAQVKRDIKEFGYGLVKNALTPTQVAVLRKAVEEQAAGERKAGVARMDGGADATSGPNQRLWVLVNKGDEFLDLLNHPLIDEIVPWLIGDHALLHSYLANIARPGNIPMVMHTDQVAVQPPIRDVVFGVNIMFALTDVTASNGATRIIPGSHLGHVAPADIFSIEGTIPAEAPAGSAFVFDSRLWHGTGPNTLTPGSPDSERPTIFMFFMRSFIRSQENYSLSLRPDVARKLSQRQRKFLGFCATGTVGGQEGYITEGTYFDRKEDCVGAIRAPHEPYVPELVNGA
;
A
#
# COMPACT_ATOMS: atom_id res chain seq x y z
N MET A 1 -13.97 0.41 11.14
CA MET A 1 -14.75 -0.04 12.33
C MET A 1 -16.01 -0.83 11.98
N ALA A 2 -16.45 -0.88 10.72
CA ALA A 2 -17.51 -1.80 10.33
C ALA A 2 -17.12 -3.25 10.69
N GLY A 3 -18.00 -3.96 11.40
CA GLY A 3 -17.84 -5.38 11.70
C GLY A 3 -17.24 -5.75 13.06
N VAL A 4 -16.75 -4.79 13.86
CA VAL A 4 -16.33 -5.08 15.24
C VAL A 4 -17.46 -4.65 16.19
N PRO A 5 -18.18 -5.58 16.85
CA PRO A 5 -19.23 -5.21 17.78
C PRO A 5 -18.64 -4.46 18.99
N PRO A 6 -19.41 -3.53 19.61
CA PRO A 6 -18.97 -2.89 20.84
C PRO A 6 -18.70 -3.95 21.92
N GLY A 7 -17.65 -3.74 22.72
CA GLY A 7 -17.36 -4.58 23.88
C GLY A 7 -18.42 -4.42 24.97
N ARG A 8 -18.43 -5.35 25.94
CA ARG A 8 -19.30 -5.23 27.12
C ARG A 8 -18.88 -3.99 27.94
N PRO A 9 -19.85 -3.23 28.50
CA PRO A 9 -19.51 -2.07 29.32
C PRO A 9 -18.78 -2.52 30.59
N LEU A 10 -17.73 -1.79 30.97
CA LEU A 10 -17.04 -1.99 32.25
C LEU A 10 -17.77 -1.29 33.41
N VAL A 11 -18.59 -0.29 33.10
CA VAL A 11 -19.49 0.41 34.03
C VAL A 11 -20.91 0.11 33.56
N PRO A 12 -21.69 -0.73 34.27
CA PRO A 12 -23.00 -1.19 33.79
C PRO A 12 -23.97 -0.07 33.38
N GLU A 13 -23.90 1.08 34.05
CA GLU A 13 -24.72 2.26 33.77
C GLU A 13 -24.39 2.92 32.42
N LEU A 14 -23.22 2.62 31.84
CA LEU A 14 -22.79 3.06 30.51
C LEU A 14 -23.04 1.99 29.44
N ASP A 15 -24.10 1.20 29.60
CA ASP A 15 -24.62 0.36 28.52
C ASP A 15 -25.38 1.22 27.49
N PHE A 16 -24.75 1.42 26.33
CA PHE A 16 -25.33 2.17 25.22
C PHE A 16 -26.12 1.29 24.24
N SER A 17 -26.36 0.01 24.56
CA SER A 17 -27.07 -0.93 23.67
C SER A 17 -28.50 -0.51 23.32
N SER A 18 -29.13 0.32 24.17
CA SER A 18 -30.49 0.84 23.97
C SER A 18 -30.56 2.14 23.15
N GLN A 19 -29.42 2.73 22.74
CA GLN A 19 -29.40 4.01 22.04
C GLN A 19 -29.87 3.88 20.57
N PRO A 20 -30.84 4.69 20.10
CA PRO A 20 -31.63 4.38 18.91
C PRO A 20 -31.07 4.89 17.57
N TYR A 21 -29.74 4.98 17.40
CA TYR A 21 -29.15 5.62 16.22
C TYR A 21 -29.37 4.87 14.89
N GLY A 22 -29.62 3.55 14.94
CA GLY A 22 -29.90 2.74 13.76
C GLY A 22 -29.92 1.26 14.08
N ASN A 23 -30.46 0.46 13.16
CA ASN A 23 -30.48 -0.99 13.28
C ASN A 23 -29.50 -1.61 12.28
N LEU A 24 -28.34 -2.06 12.76
CA LEU A 24 -27.30 -2.68 11.94
C LEU A 24 -27.78 -3.94 11.21
N SER A 25 -28.78 -4.68 11.74
CA SER A 25 -29.30 -5.88 11.06
C SER A 25 -30.24 -5.55 9.90
N LYS A 26 -30.96 -4.42 9.97
CA LYS A 26 -31.81 -3.94 8.85
C LYS A 26 -31.02 -3.24 7.76
N ARG A 27 -29.88 -2.67 8.12
CA ARG A 27 -29.01 -1.91 7.22
C ARG A 27 -28.60 -2.70 5.98
N PHE A 28 -28.39 -4.01 6.11
CA PHE A 28 -27.99 -4.84 4.98
C PHE A 28 -29.08 -4.93 3.88
N ASP A 29 -30.35 -5.09 4.25
CA ASP A 29 -31.46 -5.14 3.29
C ASP A 29 -31.68 -3.77 2.61
N GLU A 30 -31.50 -2.70 3.37
CA GLU A 30 -31.52 -1.32 2.88
C GLU A 30 -30.37 -1.07 1.89
N ASP A 31 -29.15 -1.53 2.22
CA ASP A 31 -27.98 -1.41 1.38
C ASP A 31 -28.12 -2.25 0.08
N ILE A 32 -28.74 -3.44 0.13
CA ILE A 32 -29.12 -4.20 -1.08
C ILE A 32 -30.05 -3.38 -1.96
N SER A 33 -31.11 -2.81 -1.38
CA SER A 33 -32.10 -2.03 -2.11
C SER A 33 -31.47 -0.79 -2.77
N HIS A 34 -30.58 -0.11 -2.05
CA HIS A 34 -29.84 1.05 -2.53
C HIS A 34 -28.84 0.68 -3.63
N ALA A 35 -28.05 -0.38 -3.46
CA ALA A 35 -27.13 -0.87 -4.48
C ALA A 35 -27.87 -1.23 -5.79
N ARG A 36 -29.04 -1.86 -5.70
CA ARG A 36 -29.90 -2.13 -6.87
C ARG A 36 -30.38 -0.86 -7.55
N SER A 37 -30.76 0.17 -6.78
CA SER A 37 -31.16 1.47 -7.33
C SER A 37 -30.01 2.12 -8.10
N ILE A 38 -28.80 2.10 -7.53
CA ILE A 38 -27.58 2.59 -8.19
C ILE A 38 -27.33 1.85 -9.51
N ILE A 39 -27.40 0.52 -9.52
CA ILE A 39 -27.20 -0.26 -10.75
C ILE A 39 -28.23 0.14 -11.81
N LYS A 40 -29.51 0.28 -11.43
CA LYS A 40 -30.59 0.72 -12.35
C LYS A 40 -30.30 2.10 -12.93
N GLU A 41 -29.87 3.05 -12.11
CA GLU A 41 -29.48 4.39 -12.55
C GLU A 41 -28.32 4.34 -13.55
N LYS A 42 -27.35 3.45 -13.33
CA LYS A 42 -26.15 3.32 -14.16
C LYS A 42 -26.33 2.46 -15.42
N LEU A 43 -27.47 1.81 -15.64
CA LEU A 43 -27.73 0.99 -16.84
C LEU A 43 -27.38 1.67 -18.18
N PRO A 44 -27.62 2.99 -18.38
CA PRO A 44 -27.22 3.67 -19.61
C PRO A 44 -25.72 3.69 -19.87
N VAL A 45 -24.89 3.80 -18.83
CA VAL A 45 -23.43 3.79 -18.98
C VAL A 45 -22.85 2.37 -18.94
N LEU A 46 -23.54 1.44 -18.27
CA LEU A 46 -23.15 0.02 -18.20
C LEU A 46 -23.28 -0.70 -19.55
N SER A 47 -23.99 -0.15 -20.54
CA SER A 47 -24.00 -0.66 -21.92
C SER A 47 -22.60 -0.73 -22.54
N GLN A 48 -21.67 0.10 -22.07
CA GLN A 48 -20.26 0.08 -22.49
C GLN A 48 -19.52 -1.22 -22.14
N LEU A 49 -20.09 -2.08 -21.30
CA LEU A 49 -19.50 -3.38 -20.95
C LEU A 49 -19.47 -4.34 -22.13
N ASN A 50 -20.46 -4.27 -23.04
CA ASN A 50 -20.61 -5.20 -24.17
C ASN A 50 -20.52 -6.68 -23.76
N ALA A 51 -21.17 -7.03 -22.65
CA ALA A 51 -21.00 -8.33 -21.98
C ALA A 51 -22.23 -8.68 -21.11
N LEU A 52 -22.35 -9.95 -20.75
CA LEU A 52 -23.25 -10.45 -19.73
C LEU A 52 -22.50 -10.63 -18.41
N LEU A 53 -22.93 -9.94 -17.36
CA LEU A 53 -22.34 -10.06 -16.02
C LEU A 53 -23.31 -10.75 -15.08
N SER A 54 -22.77 -11.61 -14.21
CA SER A 54 -23.46 -12.10 -13.01
C SER A 54 -22.90 -11.38 -11.79
N LEU A 55 -23.76 -10.78 -10.99
CA LEU A 55 -23.40 -10.03 -9.79
C LEU A 55 -24.16 -10.59 -8.58
N THR A 56 -23.42 -11.22 -7.68
CA THR A 56 -23.91 -11.67 -6.38
C THR A 56 -23.72 -10.56 -5.36
N LEU A 57 -24.83 -10.06 -4.81
CA LEU A 57 -24.87 -9.10 -3.72
C LEU A 57 -25.03 -9.84 -2.39
N GLY A 58 -23.97 -9.81 -1.57
CA GLY A 58 -23.98 -10.49 -0.29
C GLY A 58 -23.99 -12.02 -0.41
N THR A 59 -24.83 -12.70 0.38
CA THR A 59 -24.79 -14.18 0.46
C THR A 59 -25.75 -14.90 -0.49
N ASN A 60 -26.88 -14.30 -0.89
CA ASN A 60 -27.98 -15.04 -1.54
C ASN A 60 -28.71 -14.32 -2.69
N LEU A 61 -28.30 -13.13 -3.12
CA LEU A 61 -28.95 -12.40 -4.22
C LEU A 61 -28.03 -12.30 -5.43
N THR A 62 -28.29 -13.09 -6.47
CA THR A 62 -27.61 -12.97 -7.75
C THR A 62 -28.49 -12.24 -8.76
N LEU A 63 -27.92 -11.22 -9.40
CA LEU A 63 -28.53 -10.42 -10.45
C LEU A 63 -27.70 -10.55 -11.72
N PHE A 64 -28.32 -10.34 -12.88
CA PHE A 64 -27.62 -10.34 -14.16
C PHE A 64 -27.72 -8.97 -14.83
N ILE A 65 -26.61 -8.51 -15.39
CA ILE A 65 -26.55 -7.27 -16.16
C ILE A 65 -26.24 -7.67 -17.61
N ASP A 66 -27.24 -7.56 -18.47
CA ASP A 66 -27.10 -7.85 -19.90
C ASP A 66 -26.83 -6.57 -20.67
N ALA A 67 -25.57 -6.37 -21.05
CA ALA A 67 -25.09 -5.23 -21.83
C ALA A 67 -24.64 -5.65 -23.24
N ARG A 68 -25.06 -6.82 -23.74
CA ARG A 68 -24.62 -7.36 -25.04
C ARG A 68 -25.25 -6.68 -26.26
N SER A 69 -26.24 -5.81 -26.04
CA SER A 69 -26.93 -5.06 -27.10
C SER A 69 -26.26 -3.69 -27.30
N PRO A 70 -25.50 -3.47 -28.39
CA PRO A 70 -24.67 -2.27 -28.56
C PRO A 70 -25.48 -0.97 -28.66
N ASP A 71 -26.73 -1.03 -29.12
CA ASP A 71 -27.60 0.14 -29.36
C ASP A 71 -28.72 0.29 -28.32
N SER A 72 -28.58 -0.33 -27.13
CA SER A 72 -29.59 -0.26 -26.09
C SER A 72 -28.96 -0.15 -24.70
N PRO A 73 -29.63 0.54 -23.74
CA PRO A 73 -29.20 0.49 -22.34
C PRO A 73 -29.09 -0.95 -21.85
N ALA A 74 -28.15 -1.20 -20.94
CA ALA A 74 -28.03 -2.50 -20.31
C ALA A 74 -29.35 -2.85 -19.58
N LYS A 75 -29.64 -4.15 -19.45
CA LYS A 75 -30.83 -4.64 -18.72
C LYS A 75 -30.41 -5.29 -17.42
N LEU A 76 -31.08 -4.93 -16.32
CA LEU A 76 -30.95 -5.63 -15.04
C LEU A 76 -32.00 -6.75 -14.97
N LEU A 77 -31.55 -7.99 -14.87
CA LEU A 77 -32.39 -9.18 -14.82
C LEU A 77 -32.31 -9.84 -13.44
N GLY A 78 -33.44 -10.38 -12.96
CA GLY A 78 -33.51 -11.12 -11.70
C GLY A 78 -33.14 -12.60 -11.82
N SER A 79 -32.97 -13.10 -13.04
CA SER A 79 -32.61 -14.49 -13.36
C SER A 79 -31.70 -14.51 -14.59
N HIS A 80 -31.04 -15.64 -14.79
CA HIS A 80 -30.19 -15.86 -15.96
C HIS A 80 -30.99 -15.69 -17.26
N PRO A 81 -30.43 -15.11 -18.34
CA PRO A 81 -31.09 -15.06 -19.64
C PRO A 81 -31.47 -16.45 -20.18
N ASP A 82 -32.60 -16.54 -20.89
CA ASP A 82 -33.14 -17.78 -21.44
C ASP A 82 -32.34 -18.33 -22.64
N ASP A 83 -31.40 -17.56 -23.18
CA ASP A 83 -30.55 -17.95 -24.32
C ASP A 83 -29.43 -18.94 -23.95
N GLY A 84 -29.27 -19.25 -22.65
CA GLY A 84 -28.28 -20.19 -22.14
C GLY A 84 -26.83 -19.71 -22.22
N ALA A 85 -26.59 -18.42 -22.54
CA ALA A 85 -25.25 -17.87 -22.64
C ALA A 85 -24.61 -17.71 -21.26
N GLU A 86 -23.46 -18.32 -21.05
CA GLU A 86 -22.69 -18.18 -19.82
C GLU A 86 -22.26 -16.72 -19.57
N PRO A 87 -22.25 -16.21 -18.32
CA PRO A 87 -21.75 -14.88 -18.01
C PRO A 87 -20.26 -14.72 -18.36
N ASP A 88 -19.91 -13.60 -18.98
CA ASP A 88 -18.54 -13.19 -19.33
C ASP A 88 -17.72 -12.80 -18.10
N CYS A 89 -18.39 -12.31 -17.05
CA CYS A 89 -17.78 -12.01 -15.76
C CYS A 89 -18.76 -12.32 -14.62
N GLN A 90 -18.23 -12.87 -13.54
CA GLN A 90 -18.97 -13.22 -12.34
C GLN A 90 -18.32 -12.51 -11.15
N LEU A 91 -19.12 -11.75 -10.41
CA LEU A 91 -18.67 -10.86 -9.34
C LEU A 91 -19.45 -11.15 -8.07
N ALA A 92 -18.77 -11.22 -6.93
CA ALA A 92 -19.40 -11.21 -5.62
C ALA A 92 -18.99 -9.92 -4.90
N LEU A 93 -19.95 -9.05 -4.59
CA LEU A 93 -19.70 -7.79 -3.91
C LEU A 93 -20.63 -7.61 -2.72
N ARG A 94 -20.11 -6.97 -1.69
CA ARG A 94 -20.94 -6.41 -0.62
C ARG A 94 -21.74 -5.22 -1.18
N PRO A 95 -23.04 -5.08 -0.86
CA PRO A 95 -23.84 -3.93 -1.30
C PRO A 95 -23.20 -2.58 -0.97
N GLU A 96 -22.55 -2.48 0.19
CA GLU A 96 -21.84 -1.29 0.65
C GLU A 96 -20.64 -0.93 -0.24
N THR A 97 -20.00 -1.92 -0.86
CA THR A 97 -18.90 -1.69 -1.81
C THR A 97 -19.41 -0.94 -3.04
N ILE A 98 -20.58 -1.32 -3.56
CA ILE A 98 -21.21 -0.62 -4.70
C ILE A 98 -21.57 0.82 -4.33
N ILE A 99 -22.14 1.02 -3.13
CA ILE A 99 -22.46 2.36 -2.62
C ILE A 99 -21.20 3.21 -2.49
N GLN A 100 -20.10 2.64 -1.97
CA GLN A 100 -18.83 3.37 -1.83
C GLN A 100 -18.18 3.71 -3.18
N PHE A 101 -18.27 2.82 -4.19
CA PHE A 101 -17.85 3.14 -5.56
C PHE A 101 -18.65 4.30 -6.12
N TYR A 102 -19.99 4.23 -6.01
CA TYR A 102 -20.89 5.28 -6.50
C TYR A 102 -20.67 6.64 -5.83
N GLN A 103 -20.33 6.66 -4.54
CA GLN A 103 -20.02 7.89 -3.80
C GLN A 103 -18.60 8.41 -4.04
N GLY A 104 -17.73 7.64 -4.73
CA GLY A 104 -16.33 7.98 -4.88
C GLY A 104 -15.50 7.83 -3.60
N HIS A 105 -16.02 7.10 -2.60
CA HIS A 105 -15.34 6.85 -1.33
C HIS A 105 -14.32 5.71 -1.39
N LEU A 106 -14.42 4.85 -2.40
CA LEU A 106 -13.57 3.68 -2.56
C LEU A 106 -13.14 3.54 -4.03
N ASP A 107 -11.85 3.42 -4.27
CA ASP A 107 -11.32 3.10 -5.60
C ASP A 107 -11.68 1.67 -5.99
N PRO A 108 -12.19 1.42 -7.22
CA PRO A 108 -12.53 0.09 -7.71
C PRO A 108 -11.43 -0.96 -7.59
N ARG A 109 -10.18 -0.63 -7.92
CA ARG A 109 -9.06 -1.59 -7.86
C ARG A 109 -8.69 -1.90 -6.42
N TYR A 110 -8.87 -0.96 -5.51
CA TYR A 110 -8.72 -1.27 -4.09
C TYR A 110 -9.92 -2.09 -3.60
N GLY A 111 -11.16 -1.66 -3.83
CA GLY A 111 -12.35 -2.29 -3.27
C GLY A 111 -12.64 -3.70 -3.78
N LEU A 112 -12.30 -4.01 -5.04
CA LEU A 112 -12.46 -5.34 -5.62
C LEU A 112 -11.47 -6.35 -5.04
N PHE A 113 -10.22 -5.93 -4.85
CA PHE A 113 -9.12 -6.86 -4.54
C PHE A 113 -8.63 -6.76 -3.09
N LYS A 114 -9.11 -5.79 -2.30
CA LYS A 114 -8.74 -5.60 -0.89
C LYS A 114 -8.93 -6.85 -0.05
N ASP A 115 -10.05 -7.55 -0.25
CA ASP A 115 -10.37 -8.76 0.51
C ASP A 115 -9.60 -9.97 -0.05
N GLU A 116 -9.24 -10.00 -1.34
CA GLU A 116 -8.34 -11.01 -1.95
C GLU A 116 -6.88 -10.91 -1.46
N PHE A 117 -6.40 -9.72 -1.09
CA PHE A 117 -5.09 -9.55 -0.45
C PHE A 117 -5.02 -10.21 0.94
N LEU A 118 -6.15 -10.59 1.54
CA LEU A 118 -6.24 -11.11 2.91
C LEU A 118 -6.92 -12.50 3.00
N HIS A 119 -7.82 -12.86 2.09
CA HIS A 119 -8.54 -14.13 2.08
C HIS A 119 -8.94 -14.58 0.66
N ASP A 120 -8.95 -15.90 0.45
CA ASP A 120 -9.32 -16.62 -0.77
C ASP A 120 -10.84 -16.58 -1.03
N THR A 121 -11.41 -15.37 -1.13
CA THR A 121 -12.84 -15.16 -1.35
C THR A 121 -13.13 -14.51 -2.70
N ALA A 122 -13.52 -15.38 -3.64
CA ALA A 122 -14.62 -15.20 -4.58
C ALA A 122 -14.48 -14.20 -5.76
N MET A 123 -13.43 -14.33 -6.56
CA MET A 123 -13.55 -14.08 -8.00
C MET A 123 -13.50 -15.38 -8.81
N SER A 124 -14.62 -15.76 -9.45
CA SER A 124 -14.62 -16.79 -10.48
C SER A 124 -14.18 -16.22 -11.84
N LYS A 125 -12.85 -16.19 -12.02
CA LYS A 125 -12.09 -16.73 -13.17
C LYS A 125 -12.36 -16.30 -14.63
N LYS A 126 -13.37 -15.49 -15.00
CA LYS A 126 -13.65 -15.23 -16.44
C LYS A 126 -13.15 -13.89 -17.00
N SER A 127 -13.17 -12.76 -16.28
CA SER A 127 -12.54 -11.51 -16.75
C SER A 127 -12.35 -10.44 -15.66
N ILE A 128 -11.10 -10.26 -15.18
CA ILE A 128 -10.71 -9.16 -14.27
C ILE A 128 -10.90 -7.77 -14.90
N PRO A 129 -10.52 -7.52 -16.16
CA PRO A 129 -10.73 -6.21 -16.78
C PRO A 129 -12.21 -5.80 -16.82
N LEU A 130 -13.11 -6.75 -17.04
CA LEU A 130 -14.54 -6.49 -17.06
C LEU A 130 -15.09 -6.16 -15.67
N ALA A 131 -14.58 -6.82 -14.61
CA ALA A 131 -14.90 -6.52 -13.21
C ALA A 131 -14.51 -5.10 -12.81
N ILE A 132 -13.28 -4.71 -13.17
CA ILE A 132 -12.75 -3.36 -12.96
C ILE A 132 -13.59 -2.35 -13.75
N LYS A 133 -13.85 -2.59 -15.04
CA LYS A 133 -14.65 -1.71 -15.89
C LYS A 133 -16.07 -1.50 -15.37
N PHE A 134 -16.74 -2.57 -14.93
CA PHE A 134 -18.05 -2.48 -14.28
C PHE A 134 -18.01 -1.53 -13.10
N SER A 135 -17.05 -1.71 -12.21
CA SER A 135 -16.92 -0.93 -10.98
C SER A 135 -16.51 0.52 -11.25
N ASP A 136 -15.61 0.76 -12.21
CA ASP A 136 -15.19 2.08 -12.69
C ASP A 136 -16.39 2.89 -13.23
N LEU A 137 -17.31 2.25 -13.98
CA LEU A 137 -18.52 2.89 -14.52
C LEU A 137 -19.54 3.32 -13.44
N LEU A 138 -19.47 2.73 -12.25
CA LEU A 138 -20.33 3.14 -11.13
C LEU A 138 -19.87 4.45 -10.50
N THR A 139 -18.57 4.77 -10.59
CA THR A 139 -17.96 5.92 -9.92
C THR A 139 -18.45 7.27 -10.48
N PRO A 140 -18.36 8.38 -9.70
CA PRO A 140 -18.68 9.73 -10.20
C PRO A 140 -17.74 10.21 -11.32
N GLN A 141 -16.47 9.81 -11.26
CA GLN A 141 -15.43 10.24 -12.21
C GLN A 141 -15.44 9.42 -13.50
N GLY A 142 -16.16 8.29 -13.51
CA GLY A 142 -16.14 7.32 -14.61
C GLY A 142 -14.79 6.59 -14.71
N PRO A 143 -14.55 5.87 -15.81
CA PRO A 143 -13.34 5.09 -15.99
C PRO A 143 -12.08 5.95 -16.05
N PRO A 144 -10.95 5.50 -15.47
CA PRO A 144 -9.66 6.16 -15.62
C PRO A 144 -9.20 6.10 -17.08
N SER A 145 -8.34 7.05 -17.45
CA SER A 145 -7.60 6.99 -18.70
C SER A 145 -6.63 5.82 -18.67
N LEU A 146 -6.47 5.16 -19.82
CA LEU A 146 -5.49 4.08 -19.94
C LEU A 146 -4.06 4.63 -19.90
N PRO A 147 -3.11 3.86 -19.37
CA PRO A 147 -1.69 4.15 -19.44
C PRO A 147 -1.21 4.51 -20.85
N LYS A 148 -0.27 5.45 -20.92
CA LYS A 148 0.49 5.69 -22.14
C LYS A 148 1.38 4.50 -22.44
N VAL A 149 1.46 4.09 -23.70
CA VAL A 149 2.38 3.02 -24.12
C VAL A 149 3.82 3.54 -24.09
N PRO A 150 4.81 2.71 -23.70
CA PRO A 150 6.19 3.16 -23.51
C PRO A 150 6.82 3.84 -24.74
N SER A 151 6.45 3.41 -25.95
CA SER A 151 6.94 3.97 -27.22
C SER A 151 6.52 5.40 -27.49
N THR A 152 5.59 5.96 -26.71
CA THR A 152 5.14 7.37 -26.85
C THR A 152 6.05 8.37 -26.14
N PHE A 153 6.95 7.90 -25.28
CA PHE A 153 7.90 8.77 -24.59
C PHE A 153 9.17 8.93 -25.43
N GLU A 154 9.58 10.17 -25.70
CA GLU A 154 10.82 10.48 -26.45
C GLU A 154 12.08 10.00 -25.70
N ARG A 155 12.00 9.97 -24.37
CA ARG A 155 13.02 9.47 -23.47
C ARG A 155 12.36 8.81 -22.26
N LEU A 156 13.11 7.96 -21.59
CA LEU A 156 12.77 7.43 -20.27
C LEU A 156 13.91 7.72 -19.30
N PRO A 157 13.64 7.86 -17.98
CA PRO A 157 14.67 8.01 -16.98
C PRO A 157 15.70 6.87 -17.05
N VAL A 158 16.98 7.24 -17.02
CA VAL A 158 18.13 6.32 -16.98
C VAL A 158 18.98 6.65 -15.76
N PRO A 159 19.80 5.71 -15.23
CA PRO A 159 20.66 5.98 -14.09
C PRO A 159 21.60 7.17 -14.32
N THR A 160 21.53 8.18 -13.44
CA THR A 160 22.33 9.40 -13.49
C THR A 160 22.79 9.84 -12.09
N GLU A 161 23.90 10.56 -12.02
CA GLU A 161 24.38 11.20 -10.77
C GLU A 161 23.83 12.63 -10.61
N ASP A 162 23.17 13.19 -11.65
CA ASP A 162 22.53 14.50 -11.57
C ASP A 162 21.19 14.41 -10.81
N ILE A 163 21.21 14.77 -9.52
CA ILE A 163 20.01 14.81 -8.67
C ILE A 163 18.94 15.78 -9.21
N ALA A 164 19.32 16.87 -9.88
CA ALA A 164 18.34 17.76 -10.49
C ALA A 164 17.61 17.08 -11.66
N GLN A 165 18.32 16.26 -12.44
CA GLN A 165 17.70 15.40 -13.46
C GLN A 165 16.76 14.37 -12.84
N VAL A 166 17.18 13.70 -11.77
CA VAL A 166 16.33 12.74 -11.04
C VAL A 166 15.05 13.40 -10.55
N LYS A 167 15.13 14.61 -9.98
CA LYS A 167 13.95 15.40 -9.56
C LYS A 167 13.04 15.78 -10.73
N ARG A 168 13.59 16.10 -11.92
CA ARG A 168 12.80 16.32 -13.14
C ARG A 168 12.10 15.04 -13.59
N ASP A 169 12.81 13.92 -13.57
CA ASP A 169 12.30 12.61 -13.97
C ASP A 169 11.16 12.13 -13.06
N ILE A 170 11.29 12.31 -11.74
CA ILE A 170 10.20 12.00 -10.80
C ILE A 170 8.96 12.84 -11.11
N LYS A 171 9.10 14.13 -11.42
CA LYS A 171 7.96 14.98 -11.77
C LYS A 171 7.28 14.53 -13.07
N GLU A 172 8.07 14.22 -14.09
CA GLU A 172 7.57 13.90 -15.44
C GLU A 172 7.04 12.46 -15.56
N PHE A 173 7.77 11.49 -15.00
CA PHE A 173 7.50 10.04 -15.17
C PHE A 173 7.07 9.35 -13.88
N GLY A 174 7.18 10.00 -12.73
CA GLY A 174 6.82 9.44 -11.41
C GLY A 174 7.96 8.67 -10.76
N TYR A 175 9.11 8.55 -11.42
CA TYR A 175 10.30 7.91 -10.90
C TYR A 175 11.60 8.52 -11.43
N GLY A 176 12.71 8.26 -10.75
CA GLY A 176 14.05 8.55 -11.21
C GLY A 176 15.06 7.53 -10.68
N LEU A 177 16.23 7.47 -11.32
CA LEU A 177 17.29 6.51 -11.02
C LEU A 177 18.57 7.26 -10.67
N VAL A 178 18.96 7.20 -9.40
CA VAL A 178 20.24 7.75 -8.90
C VAL A 178 21.31 6.69 -9.10
N LYS A 179 22.27 6.94 -9.99
CA LYS A 179 23.43 6.07 -10.20
C LYS A 179 24.42 6.23 -9.04
N ASN A 180 25.12 5.16 -8.67
CA ASN A 180 26.19 5.19 -7.67
C ASN A 180 25.76 5.79 -6.32
N ALA A 181 24.49 5.62 -5.93
CA ALA A 181 24.00 6.05 -4.63
C ALA A 181 24.74 5.35 -3.48
N LEU A 182 25.14 4.09 -3.69
CA LEU A 182 26.01 3.33 -2.81
C LEU A 182 27.31 2.98 -3.54
N THR A 183 28.43 3.07 -2.82
CA THR A 183 29.72 2.53 -3.27
C THR A 183 29.70 1.00 -3.32
N PRO A 184 30.59 0.36 -4.11
CA PRO A 184 30.70 -1.10 -4.15
C PRO A 184 30.93 -1.74 -2.77
N THR A 185 31.70 -1.09 -1.90
CA THR A 185 31.93 -1.55 -0.52
C THR A 185 30.64 -1.51 0.31
N GLN A 186 29.87 -0.42 0.24
CA GLN A 186 28.59 -0.31 0.94
C GLN A 186 27.57 -1.33 0.42
N VAL A 187 27.52 -1.55 -0.90
CA VAL A 187 26.71 -2.61 -1.51
C VAL A 187 27.08 -3.98 -0.94
N ALA A 188 28.37 -4.31 -0.88
CA ALA A 188 28.84 -5.59 -0.34
C ALA A 188 28.44 -5.79 1.13
N VAL A 189 28.58 -4.75 1.98
CA VAL A 189 28.19 -4.79 3.39
C VAL A 189 26.68 -5.03 3.53
N LEU A 190 25.85 -4.23 2.85
CA LEU A 190 24.40 -4.32 2.95
C LEU A 190 23.85 -5.60 2.33
N ARG A 191 24.40 -6.05 1.20
CA ARG A 191 24.04 -7.33 0.56
C ARG A 191 24.29 -8.50 1.52
N LYS A 192 25.49 -8.55 2.11
CA LYS A 192 25.84 -9.58 3.08
C LYS A 192 24.87 -9.59 4.26
N ALA A 193 24.58 -8.42 4.84
CA ALA A 193 23.65 -8.29 5.96
C ALA A 193 22.23 -8.79 5.61
N VAL A 194 21.71 -8.41 4.44
CA VAL A 194 20.41 -8.88 3.96
C VAL A 194 20.39 -10.40 3.76
N GLU A 195 21.43 -10.97 3.13
CA GLU A 195 21.52 -12.40 2.86
C GLU A 195 21.66 -13.23 4.15
N GLU A 196 22.51 -12.79 5.10
CA GLU A 196 22.70 -13.44 6.39
C GLU A 196 21.44 -13.38 7.25
N GLN A 197 20.80 -12.21 7.33
CA GLN A 197 19.54 -12.04 8.06
C GLN A 197 18.42 -12.89 7.44
N ALA A 198 18.33 -12.94 6.11
CA ALA A 198 17.35 -13.76 5.41
C ALA A 198 17.55 -15.25 5.69
N ALA A 199 18.80 -15.74 5.65
CA ALA A 199 19.13 -17.11 5.98
C ALA A 199 18.83 -17.42 7.46
N GLY A 200 19.14 -16.49 8.37
CA GLY A 200 18.85 -16.59 9.79
C GLY A 200 17.35 -16.72 10.08
N GLU A 201 16.51 -15.88 9.47
CA GLU A 201 15.05 -15.94 9.64
C GLU A 201 14.45 -17.25 9.10
N ARG A 202 14.97 -17.76 7.97
CA ARG A 202 14.55 -19.07 7.43
C ARG A 202 14.93 -20.19 8.40
N LYS A 203 16.16 -20.19 8.91
CA LYS A 203 16.62 -21.19 9.89
C LYS A 203 15.85 -21.14 11.21
N ALA A 204 15.44 -19.95 11.63
CA ALA A 204 14.66 -19.74 12.84
C ALA A 204 13.14 -19.98 12.66
N GLY A 205 12.66 -20.24 11.43
CA GLY A 205 11.25 -20.49 11.14
C GLY A 205 10.36 -19.24 11.22
N VAL A 206 10.93 -18.04 11.13
CA VAL A 206 10.20 -16.76 11.22
C VAL A 206 10.21 -15.97 9.91
N ALA A 207 10.81 -16.52 8.84
CA ALA A 207 10.85 -15.90 7.53
C ALA A 207 9.46 -15.63 6.98
N ARG A 208 9.30 -14.46 6.34
CA ARG A 208 8.10 -14.09 5.59
C ARG A 208 8.36 -14.28 4.11
N MET A 209 7.74 -15.31 3.54
CA MET A 209 7.87 -15.68 2.14
C MET A 209 6.69 -15.14 1.33
N ASP A 210 6.93 -14.79 0.07
CA ASP A 210 5.92 -14.33 -0.89
C ASP A 210 6.34 -14.63 -2.35
N GLY A 211 5.63 -14.06 -3.32
CA GLY A 211 5.95 -14.18 -4.75
C GLY A 211 5.51 -15.49 -5.40
N GLY A 212 4.68 -16.28 -4.72
CA GLY A 212 3.99 -17.45 -5.27
C GLY A 212 2.55 -17.15 -5.65
N ALA A 213 1.76 -18.19 -5.91
CA ALA A 213 0.33 -18.05 -6.21
C ALA A 213 -0.46 -17.53 -4.99
N ASP A 214 -0.03 -17.86 -3.78
CA ASP A 214 -0.59 -17.32 -2.55
C ASP A 214 0.31 -16.21 -2.00
N ALA A 215 -0.30 -15.20 -1.37
CA ALA A 215 0.42 -14.03 -0.84
C ALA A 215 1.45 -14.34 0.28
N THR A 216 1.42 -15.56 0.83
CA THR A 216 2.28 -16.01 1.94
C THR A 216 3.16 -17.21 1.58
N SER A 217 3.11 -17.64 0.31
CA SER A 217 3.91 -18.74 -0.23
C SER A 217 4.72 -18.23 -1.42
N GLY A 218 5.83 -18.89 -1.72
CA GLY A 218 6.66 -18.57 -2.88
C GLY A 218 8.15 -18.41 -2.59
N PRO A 219 8.94 -18.12 -3.63
CA PRO A 219 10.39 -18.12 -3.53
C PRO A 219 10.96 -16.80 -2.95
N ASN A 220 10.20 -15.70 -3.03
CA ASN A 220 10.65 -14.40 -2.55
C ASN A 220 10.65 -14.36 -1.01
N GLN A 221 11.49 -13.49 -0.44
CA GLN A 221 11.50 -13.25 1.00
C GLN A 221 11.52 -11.76 1.32
N ARG A 222 10.68 -11.36 2.28
CA ARG A 222 10.66 -10.02 2.85
C ARG A 222 11.26 -10.00 4.25
N LEU A 223 12.21 -9.09 4.47
CA LEU A 223 12.77 -8.79 5.78
C LEU A 223 12.14 -7.51 6.33
N TRP A 224 11.15 -7.66 7.20
CA TRP A 224 10.43 -6.52 7.81
C TRP A 224 11.21 -5.88 8.97
N VAL A 225 10.94 -4.61 9.28
CA VAL A 225 11.47 -3.90 10.45
C VAL A 225 13.01 -3.92 10.48
N LEU A 226 13.66 -3.53 9.38
CA LEU A 226 15.13 -3.57 9.26
C LEU A 226 15.85 -2.76 10.34
N VAL A 227 15.20 -1.77 10.95
CA VAL A 227 15.75 -1.03 12.10
C VAL A 227 16.20 -1.94 13.26
N ASN A 228 15.62 -3.14 13.39
CA ASN A 228 15.98 -4.10 14.43
C ASN A 228 17.06 -5.11 14.02
N LYS A 229 17.57 -5.06 12.80
CA LYS A 229 18.25 -6.20 12.15
C LYS A 229 19.74 -6.02 11.89
N GLY A 230 20.33 -4.91 12.32
CA GLY A 230 21.75 -4.62 12.12
C GLY A 230 22.06 -3.13 12.21
N ASP A 231 23.26 -2.79 12.67
CA ASP A 231 23.68 -1.39 12.82
C ASP A 231 23.88 -0.75 11.42
N GLU A 232 24.28 -1.54 10.42
CA GLU A 232 24.38 -1.14 9.01
C GLU A 232 23.04 -0.66 8.43
N PHE A 233 21.91 -1.20 8.88
CA PHE A 233 20.59 -0.74 8.46
C PHE A 233 20.19 0.56 9.15
N LEU A 234 20.65 0.79 10.38
CA LEU A 234 20.50 2.08 11.06
C LEU A 234 21.37 3.15 10.37
N ASP A 235 22.60 2.80 10.00
CA ASP A 235 23.53 3.70 9.32
C ASP A 235 23.01 4.10 7.94
N LEU A 236 22.35 3.18 7.21
CA LEU A 236 21.74 3.52 5.93
C LEU A 236 20.62 4.57 6.06
N LEU A 237 19.93 4.68 7.20
CA LEU A 237 18.97 5.78 7.46
C LEU A 237 19.64 7.17 7.57
N ASN A 238 20.97 7.23 7.61
CA ASN A 238 21.72 8.49 7.53
C ASN A 238 22.07 8.87 6.08
N HIS A 239 21.58 8.14 5.07
CA HIS A 239 21.91 8.40 3.67
C HIS A 239 21.42 9.78 3.20
N PRO A 240 22.27 10.61 2.57
CA PRO A 240 21.96 12.00 2.22
C PRO A 240 20.85 12.13 1.16
N LEU A 241 20.63 11.10 0.34
CA LEU A 241 19.51 11.08 -0.62
C LEU A 241 18.14 11.28 0.07
N ILE A 242 18.00 10.85 1.33
CA ILE A 242 16.79 11.08 2.12
C ILE A 242 16.55 12.58 2.29
N ASP A 243 17.59 13.35 2.61
CA ASP A 243 17.50 14.81 2.81
C ASP A 243 17.23 15.56 1.51
N GLU A 244 17.73 15.04 0.39
CA GLU A 244 17.54 15.65 -0.92
C GLU A 244 16.15 15.42 -1.52
N ILE A 245 15.59 14.24 -1.31
CA ILE A 245 14.37 13.80 -2.00
C ILE A 245 13.13 13.95 -1.13
N VAL A 246 13.18 13.51 0.13
CA VAL A 246 11.98 13.37 0.95
C VAL A 246 11.37 14.73 1.27
N PRO A 247 12.12 15.72 1.80
CA PRO A 247 11.60 17.07 2.02
C PRO A 247 11.11 17.74 0.73
N TRP A 248 11.87 17.57 -0.36
CA TRP A 248 11.55 18.16 -1.66
C TRP A 248 10.20 17.67 -2.23
N LEU A 249 9.87 16.38 -2.06
CA LEU A 249 8.66 15.81 -2.66
C LEU A 249 7.45 15.84 -1.72
N ILE A 250 7.63 15.54 -0.44
CA ILE A 250 6.52 15.34 0.52
C ILE A 250 6.60 16.22 1.78
N GLY A 251 7.61 17.08 1.90
CA GLY A 251 7.78 18.04 3.00
C GLY A 251 8.63 17.54 4.18
N ASP A 252 8.94 18.45 5.10
CA ASP A 252 9.96 18.27 6.17
C ASP A 252 9.58 17.30 7.31
N HIS A 253 8.34 16.84 7.28
CA HIS A 253 7.70 16.08 8.35
C HIS A 253 7.29 14.68 7.90
N ALA A 254 8.06 14.07 7.02
CA ALA A 254 7.84 12.68 6.65
C ALA A 254 8.26 11.73 7.76
N LEU A 255 7.50 10.64 7.91
CA LEU A 255 7.82 9.49 8.73
C LEU A 255 8.21 8.33 7.83
N LEU A 256 9.11 7.49 8.31
CA LEU A 256 9.35 6.18 7.73
C LEU A 256 8.06 5.39 7.90
N HIS A 257 7.44 5.01 6.79
CA HIS A 257 6.18 4.28 6.77
C HIS A 257 6.44 2.78 6.84
N SER A 258 7.47 2.32 6.10
CA SER A 258 8.03 0.99 6.19
C SER A 258 9.51 0.99 5.78
N TYR A 259 10.27 0.05 6.35
CA TYR A 259 11.70 -0.14 6.08
C TYR A 259 12.05 -1.63 6.05
N LEU A 260 12.19 -2.15 4.84
CA LEU A 260 12.30 -3.59 4.59
C LEU A 260 13.31 -3.92 3.50
N ALA A 261 13.77 -5.16 3.48
CA ALA A 261 14.45 -5.72 2.31
C ALA A 261 13.52 -6.70 1.59
N ASN A 262 13.60 -6.72 0.26
CA ASN A 262 12.95 -7.71 -0.59
C ASN A 262 14.01 -8.47 -1.38
N ILE A 263 13.93 -9.79 -1.35
CA ILE A 263 14.77 -10.67 -2.17
C ILE A 263 13.86 -11.37 -3.17
N ALA A 264 13.85 -10.87 -4.40
CA ALA A 264 13.16 -11.55 -5.50
C ALA A 264 14.01 -12.72 -5.99
N ARG A 265 13.42 -13.91 -6.09
CA ARG A 265 14.10 -15.15 -6.44
C ARG A 265 13.51 -15.79 -7.69
N PRO A 266 14.30 -16.59 -8.42
CA PRO A 266 13.84 -17.33 -9.59
C PRO A 266 12.50 -18.04 -9.39
N GLY A 267 11.63 -17.91 -10.39
CA GLY A 267 10.31 -18.56 -10.40
C GLY A 267 9.22 -17.79 -9.68
N ASN A 268 9.46 -16.54 -9.23
CA ASN A 268 8.38 -15.73 -8.67
C ASN A 268 7.37 -15.30 -9.75
N ILE A 269 6.12 -15.15 -9.32
CA ILE A 269 5.07 -14.54 -10.12
C ILE A 269 5.21 -13.01 -10.01
N PRO A 270 4.94 -12.25 -11.09
CA PRO A 270 4.90 -10.79 -11.03
C PRO A 270 3.92 -10.32 -9.95
N MET A 271 4.30 -9.28 -9.21
CA MET A 271 3.40 -8.66 -8.25
C MET A 271 2.27 -7.93 -8.98
N VAL A 272 1.09 -7.96 -8.40
CA VAL A 272 -0.05 -7.15 -8.85
C VAL A 272 0.38 -5.68 -8.93
N MET A 273 0.05 -5.03 -10.04
CA MET A 273 0.26 -3.60 -10.23
C MET A 273 -0.54 -2.84 -9.17
N HIS A 274 0.14 -1.94 -8.47
CA HIS A 274 -0.45 -1.17 -7.39
C HIS A 274 0.21 0.21 -7.29
N THR A 275 -0.38 1.05 -6.45
CA THR A 275 0.24 2.29 -5.98
C THR A 275 0.49 2.13 -4.49
N ASP A 276 1.57 2.70 -3.96
CA ASP A 276 1.84 2.67 -2.52
C ASP A 276 0.83 3.54 -1.74
N GLN A 277 0.15 4.47 -2.43
CA GLN A 277 -0.91 5.31 -1.89
C GLN A 277 -2.31 4.65 -1.89
N VAL A 278 -2.45 3.40 -2.34
CA VAL A 278 -3.75 2.74 -2.54
C VAL A 278 -4.64 2.69 -1.28
N ALA A 279 -4.05 2.71 -0.08
CA ALA A 279 -4.79 2.72 1.18
C ALA A 279 -5.46 4.07 1.52
N VAL A 280 -5.09 5.16 0.84
CA VAL A 280 -5.71 6.48 1.04
C VAL A 280 -7.02 6.55 0.27
N GLN A 281 -8.12 6.44 1.02
CA GLN A 281 -9.50 6.41 0.50
C GLN A 281 -10.34 7.52 1.19
N PRO A 282 -11.13 8.32 0.45
CA PRO A 282 -11.28 8.35 -1.00
C PRO A 282 -9.96 8.63 -1.73
N PRO A 283 -9.80 8.17 -2.98
CA PRO A 283 -8.54 8.34 -3.71
C PRO A 283 -8.24 9.81 -3.97
N ILE A 284 -7.15 10.30 -3.39
CA ILE A 284 -6.63 11.66 -3.63
C ILE A 284 -5.48 11.54 -4.63
N ARG A 285 -5.69 11.96 -5.87
CA ARG A 285 -4.74 11.72 -6.97
C ARG A 285 -3.75 12.86 -7.21
N ASP A 286 -4.13 14.09 -6.85
CA ASP A 286 -3.32 15.28 -7.12
C ASP A 286 -2.31 15.61 -6.01
N VAL A 287 -2.32 14.84 -4.91
CA VAL A 287 -1.39 15.02 -3.78
C VAL A 287 -0.54 13.77 -3.61
N VAL A 288 0.77 13.96 -3.61
CA VAL A 288 1.75 12.92 -3.23
C VAL A 288 1.86 12.85 -1.71
N PHE A 289 1.52 11.69 -1.14
CA PHE A 289 1.66 11.44 0.30
C PHE A 289 2.91 10.66 0.66
N GLY A 290 3.51 9.94 -0.29
CA GLY A 290 4.72 9.16 -0.02
C GLY A 290 5.73 9.11 -1.16
N VAL A 291 6.94 8.71 -0.79
CA VAL A 291 8.06 8.47 -1.70
C VAL A 291 8.84 7.26 -1.22
N ASN A 292 9.20 6.39 -2.16
CA ASN A 292 9.99 5.22 -1.87
C ASN A 292 11.40 5.40 -2.44
N ILE A 293 12.41 4.99 -1.68
CA ILE A 293 13.82 4.94 -2.09
C ILE A 293 14.25 3.47 -1.99
N MET A 294 14.42 2.85 -3.16
CA MET A 294 14.85 1.46 -3.29
C MET A 294 16.32 1.38 -3.68
N PHE A 295 17.18 0.85 -2.81
CA PHE A 295 18.59 0.60 -3.10
C PHE A 295 18.80 -0.77 -3.75
N ALA A 296 19.48 -0.78 -4.90
CA ALA A 296 19.87 -1.98 -5.62
C ALA A 296 21.14 -2.59 -5.02
N LEU A 297 21.08 -3.82 -4.49
CA LEU A 297 22.23 -4.52 -3.92
C LEU A 297 22.88 -5.53 -4.90
N THR A 298 22.32 -5.63 -6.10
CA THR A 298 22.88 -6.30 -7.28
C THR A 298 22.39 -5.53 -8.53
N ASP A 299 22.88 -5.88 -9.71
CA ASP A 299 22.35 -5.35 -10.96
C ASP A 299 20.87 -5.72 -11.07
N VAL A 300 20.01 -4.74 -11.31
CA VAL A 300 18.57 -4.93 -11.48
C VAL A 300 18.29 -4.98 -12.97
N THR A 301 17.81 -6.12 -13.44
CA THR A 301 17.54 -6.39 -14.85
C THR A 301 16.13 -6.90 -15.06
N ALA A 302 15.63 -6.80 -16.29
CA ALA A 302 14.33 -7.33 -16.65
C ALA A 302 14.19 -8.84 -16.32
N SER A 303 15.27 -9.61 -16.46
CA SER A 303 15.28 -11.06 -16.24
C SER A 303 15.36 -11.47 -14.77
N ASN A 304 15.90 -10.63 -13.88
CA ASN A 304 15.98 -10.95 -12.45
C ASN A 304 14.87 -10.29 -11.59
N GLY A 305 13.83 -9.78 -12.24
CA GLY A 305 12.65 -9.24 -11.57
C GLY A 305 12.75 -7.75 -11.25
N ALA A 306 13.34 -6.94 -12.14
CA ALA A 306 13.25 -5.48 -12.07
C ALA A 306 11.80 -5.02 -11.83
N THR A 307 11.66 -3.96 -11.03
CA THR A 307 10.36 -3.34 -10.78
C THR A 307 9.75 -2.90 -12.11
N ARG A 308 8.55 -3.38 -12.40
CA ARG A 308 7.72 -2.98 -13.52
C ARG A 308 7.01 -1.69 -13.15
N ILE A 309 7.00 -0.73 -14.07
CA ILE A 309 6.39 0.59 -13.84
C ILE A 309 5.57 1.03 -15.05
N ILE A 310 4.64 1.93 -14.79
CA ILE A 310 3.90 2.67 -15.82
C ILE A 310 4.29 4.15 -15.75
N PRO A 311 5.22 4.62 -16.62
CA PRO A 311 5.68 6.00 -16.59
C PRO A 311 4.54 7.01 -16.73
N GLY A 312 4.56 8.05 -15.91
CA GLY A 312 3.58 9.14 -15.94
C GLY A 312 2.21 8.79 -15.34
N SER A 313 2.02 7.57 -14.83
CA SER A 313 0.73 7.14 -14.27
C SER A 313 0.36 7.80 -12.94
N HIS A 314 1.31 8.50 -12.30
CA HIS A 314 1.08 9.36 -11.15
C HIS A 314 0.35 10.68 -11.50
N LEU A 315 0.22 10.99 -12.80
CA LEU A 315 -0.42 12.23 -13.29
C LEU A 315 -1.88 11.98 -13.67
N GLY A 316 -2.79 12.45 -12.82
CA GLY A 316 -4.23 12.46 -13.07
C GLY A 316 -4.91 11.12 -12.79
N HIS A 317 -6.08 10.90 -13.41
CA HIS A 317 -6.88 9.70 -13.22
C HIS A 317 -6.47 8.61 -14.22
N VAL A 318 -5.28 8.03 -14.01
CA VAL A 318 -4.71 6.96 -14.84
C VAL A 318 -4.63 5.67 -14.03
N ALA A 319 -5.05 4.56 -14.64
CA ALA A 319 -4.89 3.24 -14.05
C ALA A 319 -4.95 2.15 -15.13
N PRO A 320 -4.21 1.04 -14.97
CA PRO A 320 -4.28 -0.07 -15.92
C PRO A 320 -5.67 -0.72 -15.91
N ALA A 321 -6.09 -1.23 -17.07
CA ALA A 321 -7.34 -1.98 -17.20
C ALA A 321 -7.25 -3.37 -16.54
N ASP A 322 -6.04 -3.93 -16.45
CA ASP A 322 -5.74 -5.17 -15.75
C ASP A 322 -4.56 -4.93 -14.81
N ILE A 323 -4.79 -5.10 -13.51
CA ILE A 323 -3.72 -4.93 -12.51
C ILE A 323 -2.84 -6.18 -12.36
N PHE A 324 -3.21 -7.32 -12.94
CA PHE A 324 -2.41 -8.55 -12.88
C PHE A 324 -1.50 -8.73 -14.09
N SER A 325 -1.70 -7.92 -15.14
CA SER A 325 -0.84 -7.90 -16.31
C SER A 325 0.30 -6.90 -16.16
N ILE A 326 1.48 -7.30 -16.62
CA ILE A 326 2.65 -6.43 -16.78
C ILE A 326 2.81 -5.93 -18.22
N GLU A 327 1.88 -6.24 -19.12
CA GLU A 327 1.90 -5.75 -20.49
C GLU A 327 1.80 -4.21 -20.52
N GLY A 328 2.55 -3.56 -21.42
CA GLY A 328 2.60 -2.10 -21.51
C GLY A 328 3.38 -1.40 -20.39
N THR A 329 3.90 -2.14 -19.39
CA THR A 329 4.84 -1.61 -18.39
C THR A 329 6.29 -1.65 -18.91
N ILE A 330 7.22 -0.98 -18.23
CA ILE A 330 8.67 -1.10 -18.49
C ILE A 330 9.42 -1.61 -17.25
N PRO A 331 10.54 -2.33 -17.41
CA PRO A 331 11.41 -2.68 -16.29
C PRO A 331 12.31 -1.49 -15.92
N ALA A 332 12.35 -1.12 -14.65
CA ALA A 332 13.29 -0.12 -14.13
C ALA A 332 14.65 -0.78 -13.86
N GLU A 333 15.48 -0.86 -14.89
CA GLU A 333 16.82 -1.48 -14.81
C GLU A 333 17.87 -0.49 -14.31
N ALA A 334 18.79 -0.96 -13.48
CA ALA A 334 19.87 -0.15 -12.92
C ALA A 334 21.04 -1.02 -12.44
N PRO A 335 22.28 -0.54 -12.53
CA PRO A 335 23.42 -1.25 -11.96
C PRO A 335 23.36 -1.28 -10.42
N ALA A 336 24.04 -2.26 -9.82
CA ALA A 336 24.22 -2.37 -8.38
C ALA A 336 24.72 -1.06 -7.77
N GLY A 337 24.21 -0.70 -6.59
CA GLY A 337 24.48 0.56 -5.91
C GLY A 337 23.66 1.74 -6.41
N SER A 338 22.81 1.58 -7.43
CA SER A 338 21.83 2.59 -7.80
C SER A 338 20.69 2.67 -6.77
N ALA A 339 20.05 3.84 -6.67
CA ALA A 339 18.79 4.02 -5.94
C ALA A 339 17.67 4.37 -6.92
N PHE A 340 16.58 3.61 -6.88
CA PHE A 340 15.35 3.88 -7.59
C PHE A 340 14.40 4.64 -6.67
N VAL A 341 14.03 5.85 -7.09
CA VAL A 341 13.18 6.76 -6.31
C VAL A 341 11.87 6.93 -7.03
N PHE A 342 10.74 6.68 -6.36
CA PHE A 342 9.44 6.77 -7.02
C PHE A 342 8.33 7.34 -6.11
N ASP A 343 7.42 8.06 -6.76
CA ASP A 343 6.21 8.66 -6.19
C ASP A 343 5.22 7.55 -5.79
N SER A 344 4.64 7.64 -4.60
CA SER A 344 3.68 6.65 -4.08
C SER A 344 2.42 6.46 -4.95
N ARG A 345 2.13 7.37 -5.88
CA ARG A 345 1.01 7.26 -6.84
C ARG A 345 1.38 6.53 -8.12
N LEU A 346 2.66 6.28 -8.37
CA LEU A 346 3.13 5.58 -9.57
C LEU A 346 2.64 4.13 -9.54
N TRP A 347 1.99 3.68 -10.61
CA TRP A 347 1.65 2.28 -10.79
C TRP A 347 2.90 1.45 -11.04
N HIS A 348 3.13 0.47 -10.16
CA HIS A 348 4.31 -0.37 -10.21
C HIS A 348 4.05 -1.77 -9.61
N GLY A 349 5.00 -2.68 -9.79
CA GLY A 349 4.99 -4.04 -9.21
C GLY A 349 6.33 -4.73 -9.41
N THR A 350 6.71 -5.64 -8.51
CA THR A 350 7.93 -6.46 -8.72
C THR A 350 7.76 -7.33 -9.97
N GLY A 351 8.74 -7.32 -10.87
CA GLY A 351 8.72 -8.15 -12.08
C GLY A 351 8.97 -9.64 -11.81
N PRO A 352 8.78 -10.48 -12.82
CA PRO A 352 9.15 -11.89 -12.75
C PRO A 352 10.67 -12.05 -12.79
N ASN A 353 11.19 -12.93 -11.96
CA ASN A 353 12.57 -13.39 -12.01
C ASN A 353 12.60 -14.72 -12.75
N THR A 354 13.09 -14.65 -13.99
CA THR A 354 13.15 -15.77 -14.94
C THR A 354 14.54 -16.38 -15.03
N LEU A 355 15.48 -15.98 -14.15
CA LEU A 355 16.81 -16.58 -14.10
C LEU A 355 16.76 -18.01 -13.56
N THR A 356 17.84 -18.76 -13.75
CA THR A 356 17.97 -20.11 -13.22
C THR A 356 18.36 -20.05 -11.74
N PRO A 357 17.69 -20.80 -10.84
CA PRO A 357 18.11 -20.92 -9.44
C PRO A 357 19.60 -21.27 -9.31
N GLY A 358 20.34 -20.49 -8.51
CA GLY A 358 21.76 -20.72 -8.25
C GLY A 358 22.72 -20.17 -9.30
N SER A 359 22.25 -19.56 -10.39
CA SER A 359 23.14 -18.80 -11.28
C SER A 359 23.66 -17.53 -10.58
N PRO A 360 24.80 -16.96 -11.02
CA PRO A 360 25.27 -15.67 -10.51
C PRO A 360 24.17 -14.61 -10.61
N ASP A 361 23.98 -13.85 -9.52
CA ASP A 361 22.97 -12.79 -9.39
C ASP A 361 21.53 -13.21 -9.73
N SER A 362 21.24 -14.51 -9.57
CA SER A 362 19.88 -15.05 -9.68
C SER A 362 18.94 -14.54 -8.61
N GLU A 363 19.42 -14.24 -7.39
CA GLU A 363 18.65 -13.54 -6.38
C GLU A 363 18.84 -12.03 -6.49
N ARG A 364 17.74 -11.27 -6.40
CA ARG A 364 17.74 -9.80 -6.48
C ARG A 364 17.38 -9.18 -5.12
N PRO A 365 18.35 -9.04 -4.20
CA PRO A 365 18.14 -8.31 -2.96
C PRO A 365 18.07 -6.80 -3.20
N THR A 366 17.10 -6.16 -2.57
CA THR A 366 16.89 -4.69 -2.57
C THR A 366 16.41 -4.23 -1.20
N ILE A 367 16.77 -3.00 -0.82
CA ILE A 367 16.29 -2.37 0.42
C ILE A 367 15.36 -1.22 0.05
N PHE A 368 14.19 -1.16 0.67
CA PHE A 368 13.17 -0.13 0.46
C PHE A 368 13.02 0.74 1.70
N MET A 369 13.14 2.05 1.52
CA MET A 369 12.75 3.06 2.50
C MET A 369 11.53 3.79 1.97
N PHE A 370 10.36 3.46 2.50
CA PHE A 370 9.15 4.16 2.12
C PHE A 370 8.83 5.23 3.17
N PHE A 371 8.81 6.50 2.75
CA PHE A 371 8.43 7.62 3.59
C PHE A 371 7.04 8.11 3.22
N MET A 372 6.23 8.46 4.23
CA MET A 372 4.95 9.13 4.03
C MET A 372 4.83 10.35 4.94
N ARG A 373 3.95 11.29 4.59
CA ARG A 373 3.65 12.45 5.44
C ARG A 373 3.20 12.02 6.84
N SER A 374 3.60 12.74 7.89
CA SER A 374 3.43 12.34 9.30
C SER A 374 2.01 12.08 9.78
N PHE A 375 1.00 12.66 9.14
CA PHE A 375 -0.40 12.40 9.49
C PHE A 375 -0.93 11.06 8.94
N ILE A 376 -0.14 10.36 8.11
CA ILE A 376 -0.45 9.01 7.64
C ILE A 376 0.13 8.01 8.64
N ARG A 377 -0.72 7.12 9.16
CA ARG A 377 -0.30 6.00 10.00
C ARG A 377 0.69 5.11 9.27
N SER A 378 1.82 4.78 9.89
CA SER A 378 2.85 3.91 9.33
C SER A 378 2.34 2.47 9.12
N GLN A 379 2.81 1.82 8.04
CA GLN A 379 2.58 0.39 7.78
C GLN A 379 3.26 -0.47 8.85
N GLU A 380 4.46 -0.07 9.27
CA GLU A 380 5.15 -0.68 10.41
C GLU A 380 4.89 0.12 11.68
N ASN A 381 4.40 -0.54 12.73
CA ASN A 381 4.17 0.11 14.02
C ASN A 381 5.44 0.10 14.87
N TYR A 382 6.34 1.06 14.63
CA TYR A 382 7.62 1.12 15.34
C TYR A 382 7.47 1.29 16.86
N SER A 383 6.44 1.97 17.35
CA SER A 383 6.19 2.10 18.79
C SER A 383 5.94 0.77 19.48
N LEU A 384 5.47 -0.25 18.75
CA LEU A 384 5.27 -1.62 19.26
C LEU A 384 6.40 -2.58 18.87
N SER A 385 7.01 -2.40 17.70
CA SER A 385 7.97 -3.35 17.15
C SER A 385 9.43 -3.01 17.45
N LEU A 386 9.76 -1.78 17.83
CA LEU A 386 11.14 -1.37 18.10
C LEU A 386 11.68 -2.03 19.37
N ARG A 387 12.85 -2.66 19.28
CA ARG A 387 13.46 -3.31 20.44
C ARG A 387 14.11 -2.29 21.39
N PRO A 388 14.07 -2.51 22.72
CA PRO A 388 14.67 -1.57 23.68
C PRO A 388 16.19 -1.37 23.55
N ASP A 389 16.94 -2.39 23.12
CA ASP A 389 18.38 -2.29 22.85
C ASP A 389 18.67 -1.43 21.61
N VAL A 390 17.81 -1.50 20.59
CA VAL A 390 17.91 -0.67 19.39
C VAL A 390 17.48 0.77 19.68
N ALA A 391 16.38 0.96 20.40
CA ALA A 391 15.85 2.28 20.75
C ALA A 391 16.91 3.19 21.41
N ARG A 392 17.76 2.61 22.27
CA ARG A 392 18.86 3.31 22.97
C ARG A 392 19.99 3.78 22.05
N LYS A 393 20.13 3.18 20.86
CA LYS A 393 21.15 3.55 19.86
C LYS A 393 20.68 4.64 18.89
N LEU A 394 19.37 4.88 18.81
CA LEU A 394 18.82 5.72 17.75
C LEU A 394 19.27 7.18 17.88
N SER A 395 19.76 7.74 16.78
CA SER A 395 19.99 9.18 16.68
C SER A 395 18.68 9.95 16.70
N GLN A 396 18.72 11.26 16.98
CA GLN A 396 17.52 12.12 16.89
C GLN A 396 16.89 12.09 15.49
N ARG A 397 17.72 11.95 14.43
CA ARG A 397 17.25 11.77 13.05
C ARG A 397 16.41 10.50 12.91
N GLN A 398 16.95 9.36 13.34
CA GLN A 398 16.25 8.08 13.26
C GLN A 398 14.99 8.09 14.14
N ARG A 399 15.05 8.65 15.35
CA ARG A 399 13.86 8.82 16.21
C ARG A 399 12.78 9.68 15.54
N LYS A 400 13.16 10.72 14.80
CA LYS A 400 12.22 11.56 14.04
C LYS A 400 11.54 10.74 12.94
N PHE A 401 12.31 9.97 12.17
CA PHE A 401 11.75 9.09 11.14
C PHE A 401 10.78 8.04 11.69
N LEU A 402 11.03 7.48 12.87
CA LEU A 402 10.17 6.48 13.49
C LEU A 402 8.97 7.06 14.25
N GLY A 403 8.75 8.39 14.19
CA GLY A 403 7.56 9.04 14.77
C GLY A 403 7.66 9.34 16.26
N PHE A 404 8.86 9.36 16.85
CA PHE A 404 9.05 9.72 18.27
C PHE A 404 9.17 11.23 18.50
N CYS A 405 9.06 12.06 17.46
CA CYS A 405 9.13 13.51 17.53
C CYS A 405 7.76 14.12 17.24
N ALA A 406 7.23 14.94 18.14
CA ALA A 406 6.00 15.68 17.90
C ALA A 406 6.17 16.65 16.73
N THR A 407 5.15 16.70 15.89
CA THR A 407 5.08 17.61 14.74
C THR A 407 3.68 18.20 14.66
N GLY A 408 3.57 19.53 14.72
CA GLY A 408 2.25 20.19 14.75
C GLY A 408 1.37 19.61 15.86
N THR A 409 0.20 19.06 15.49
CA THR A 409 -0.74 18.44 16.44
C THR A 409 -0.68 16.91 16.48
N VAL A 410 0.36 16.28 15.90
CA VAL A 410 0.51 14.82 15.83
C VAL A 410 1.78 14.34 16.54
N GLY A 411 1.76 13.09 17.02
CA GLY A 411 2.91 12.45 17.66
C GLY A 411 3.20 12.91 19.11
N GLY A 412 2.25 13.58 19.76
CA GLY A 412 2.38 13.94 21.18
C GLY A 412 2.17 12.78 22.14
N GLN A 413 2.57 12.97 23.40
CA GLN A 413 2.39 12.02 24.50
C GLN A 413 1.63 12.70 25.65
N GLU A 414 0.54 12.09 26.12
CA GLU A 414 -0.29 12.60 27.23
C GLU A 414 -0.80 14.04 27.04
N GLY A 415 -1.10 14.43 25.81
CA GLY A 415 -1.55 15.78 25.48
C GLY A 415 -0.43 16.81 25.35
N TYR A 416 0.82 16.45 25.65
CA TYR A 416 1.98 17.29 25.32
C TYR A 416 2.33 17.13 23.84
N ILE A 417 2.22 18.22 23.09
CA ILE A 417 2.33 18.25 21.61
C ILE A 417 3.30 19.31 21.09
N THR A 418 4.17 19.86 21.95
CA THR A 418 5.13 20.90 21.53
C THR A 418 6.02 20.38 20.39
N GLU A 419 6.01 21.08 19.26
CA GLU A 419 6.77 20.72 18.07
C GLU A 419 8.26 20.54 18.36
N GLY A 420 8.86 19.50 17.77
CA GLY A 420 10.27 19.18 17.97
C GLY A 420 10.57 18.43 19.28
N THR A 421 9.56 18.22 20.14
CA THR A 421 9.74 17.40 21.35
C THR A 421 9.89 15.94 20.98
N TYR A 422 10.95 15.32 21.50
CA TYR A 422 11.15 13.88 21.42
C TYR A 422 10.57 13.18 22.65
N PHE A 423 9.82 12.11 22.40
CA PHE A 423 9.26 11.27 23.45
C PHE A 423 9.95 9.92 23.50
N ASP A 424 10.06 9.40 24.71
CA ASP A 424 10.41 8.02 24.98
C ASP A 424 9.16 7.25 25.38
N ARG A 425 9.24 5.92 25.31
CA ARG A 425 8.14 5.07 25.76
C ARG A 425 7.96 5.26 27.26
N LYS A 426 6.75 5.64 27.67
CA LYS A 426 6.36 5.78 29.07
C LYS A 426 5.60 4.52 29.49
N GLU A 427 6.14 3.77 30.46
CA GLU A 427 5.46 2.59 31.01
C GLU A 427 4.35 2.99 31.99
N ASP A 428 4.57 4.07 32.76
CA ASP A 428 3.62 4.57 33.76
C ASP A 428 2.84 5.79 33.26
N CYS A 429 2.02 5.60 32.22
CA CYS A 429 1.13 6.66 31.74
C CYS A 429 0.10 7.09 32.81
N VAL A 430 -0.36 8.34 32.74
CA VAL A 430 -1.35 8.91 33.68
C VAL A 430 -2.61 8.04 33.70
N GLY A 431 -2.86 7.42 34.85
CA GLY A 431 -4.03 6.58 35.11
C GLY A 431 -5.24 7.37 35.62
N ALA A 432 -6.19 6.67 36.25
CA ALA A 432 -7.41 7.29 36.76
C ALA A 432 -7.13 8.18 38.00
N ILE A 433 -7.38 9.49 37.87
CA ILE A 433 -7.38 10.47 38.98
C ILE A 433 -8.74 11.17 38.95
N ARG A 434 -9.65 10.83 39.87
CA ARG A 434 -11.08 11.18 39.74
C ARG A 434 -11.65 12.12 40.82
N ALA A 435 -10.93 12.41 41.91
CA ALA A 435 -11.42 13.24 43.04
C ALA A 435 -10.25 13.58 44.03
N PRO A 436 -10.45 14.24 45.21
CA PRO A 436 -9.43 15.14 45.80
C PRO A 436 -8.19 14.44 46.35
N HIS A 437 -7.03 15.08 46.12
CA HIS A 437 -5.68 14.67 46.49
C HIS A 437 -5.00 15.84 47.24
N GLU A 438 -4.13 15.58 48.22
CA GLU A 438 -3.13 16.55 48.67
C GLU A 438 -1.80 16.29 47.97
N PRO A 439 -1.02 17.34 47.63
CA PRO A 439 0.14 17.21 46.76
C PRO A 439 1.28 16.42 47.40
N TYR A 440 2.02 15.71 46.55
CA TYR A 440 3.32 15.16 46.87
C TYR A 440 4.27 16.29 47.31
N VAL A 441 4.75 16.24 48.57
CA VAL A 441 5.84 17.08 49.06
C VAL A 441 7.09 16.19 49.13
N PRO A 442 8.07 16.33 48.22
CA PRO A 442 9.32 15.60 48.35
C PRO A 442 10.02 16.08 49.62
N GLU A 443 10.36 15.16 50.53
CA GLU A 443 11.19 15.47 51.70
C GLU A 443 12.50 16.10 51.21
N LEU A 444 12.69 17.37 51.58
CA LEU A 444 14.00 18.01 51.46
C LEU A 444 14.99 17.14 52.22
N VAL A 445 15.97 16.60 51.49
CA VAL A 445 17.22 16.11 52.06
C VAL A 445 17.87 17.27 52.80
N ASN A 446 17.52 17.45 54.07
CA ASN A 446 18.27 18.30 54.98
C ASN A 446 19.52 17.53 55.37
N GLY A 447 20.59 17.76 54.61
CA GLY A 447 21.93 17.59 55.13
C GLY A 447 22.15 18.55 56.30
N ALA A 448 22.57 17.99 57.42
CA ALA A 448 23.36 18.67 58.45
C ALA A 448 24.59 17.79 58.71
#